data_AF-G0NNP1-F1
#
_entry.id   AF-G0NNP1-F1
#
_cell.length_a   1.000
_cell.length_b   1.000
_cell.length_c   1.000
_cell.angle_alpha   90.00
_cell.angle_beta   90.00
_cell.angle_gamma   90.00
#
_symmetry.space_group_name_H-M   'P 1'
#
loop_
_entity.id
_entity.type
_entity.pdbx_description
1 polymer ?
#
loop_
_entity_poly.entity_id
_entity_poly.type
_entity_poly.pdbx_seq_one_letter_code
_entity_poly.pdbx_strand_id
1 'polypeptide(L)'
;MHIQLILAACLLGPILASPIPEDTCDGETKRWRECFEKYDRGITDWWDDSFLEKLFPLQLWKDCVGEVKCERVKKMNEVDEMKYNAFVYFHINLRRCLGKATIQKIWDTCETPEQWKVPCEDRTDFDCMESKMMQHEHCSDQDVEALDNFVPFLIKYRNLLEEVWHGGRKCEGTMDGSENSEIPKLVSRVALSSFHDIAQGMFTR
;
A
#
# COMPACT_ATOMS: atom_id res chain seq x y z
N MET A 1 37.90 -44.05 -20.32
CA MET A 1 37.91 -42.70 -20.92
C MET A 1 36.70 -41.93 -20.39
N HIS A 2 36.89 -41.10 -19.37
CA HIS A 2 35.85 -40.31 -18.71
C HIS A 2 36.35 -38.87 -18.58
N ILE A 3 36.46 -38.15 -19.71
CA ILE A 3 36.83 -36.73 -19.70
C ILE A 3 36.21 -36.07 -20.94
N GLN A 4 34.88 -35.88 -21.02
CA GLN A 4 34.25 -34.92 -21.96
C GLN A 4 32.82 -34.52 -21.53
N LEU A 5 32.57 -34.24 -20.24
CA LEU A 5 31.27 -33.72 -19.77
C LEU A 5 31.38 -32.49 -18.85
N ILE A 6 32.49 -31.76 -18.93
CA ILE A 6 32.70 -30.54 -18.13
C ILE A 6 33.25 -29.45 -19.07
N LEU A 7 32.47 -29.02 -20.05
CA LEU A 7 32.81 -27.86 -20.90
C LEU A 7 31.58 -27.14 -21.49
N ALA A 8 30.37 -27.44 -21.00
CA ALA A 8 29.15 -26.72 -21.35
C ALA A 8 28.57 -25.88 -20.20
N ALA A 9 29.17 -25.95 -19.00
CA ALA A 9 28.71 -25.21 -17.82
C ALA A 9 29.33 -23.81 -17.65
N CYS A 10 30.29 -23.43 -18.51
CA CYS A 10 31.01 -22.15 -18.39
C CYS A 10 30.61 -21.10 -19.45
N LEU A 11 29.63 -21.39 -20.31
CA LEU A 11 29.11 -20.43 -21.31
C LEU A 11 27.76 -19.80 -20.92
N LEU A 12 27.16 -20.23 -19.82
CA LEU A 12 26.14 -19.47 -19.12
C LEU A 12 26.86 -18.57 -18.10
N GLY A 13 27.66 -17.64 -18.62
CA GLY A 13 28.15 -16.53 -17.81
C GLY A 13 26.97 -15.83 -17.13
N PRO A 14 27.21 -15.10 -16.02
CA PRO A 14 26.15 -14.30 -15.44
C PRO A 14 25.61 -13.42 -16.56
N ILE A 15 24.32 -13.58 -16.88
CA ILE A 15 23.60 -12.54 -17.60
C ILE A 15 23.68 -11.37 -16.64
N LEU A 16 24.73 -10.56 -16.82
CA LEU A 16 24.86 -9.26 -16.23
C LEU A 16 23.53 -8.61 -16.53
N ALA A 17 22.74 -8.40 -15.47
CA ALA A 17 21.48 -7.68 -15.54
C ALA A 17 21.81 -6.37 -16.24
N SER A 18 21.53 -6.33 -17.54
CA SER A 18 21.71 -5.12 -18.32
C SER A 18 20.84 -4.10 -17.62
N PRO A 19 21.38 -2.91 -17.27
CA PRO A 19 20.59 -1.90 -16.61
C PRO A 19 19.32 -1.71 -17.44
N ILE A 20 18.17 -1.84 -16.78
CA ILE A 20 16.89 -1.64 -17.43
C ILE A 20 16.93 -0.23 -18.02
N PRO A 21 16.73 -0.06 -19.34
CA PRO A 21 16.76 1.26 -19.94
C PRO A 21 15.79 2.19 -19.23
N GLU A 22 16.17 3.44 -18.95
CA GLU A 22 15.29 4.43 -18.29
C GLU A 22 13.95 4.57 -19.05
N ASP A 23 13.98 4.50 -20.38
CA ASP A 23 12.79 4.45 -21.25
C ASP A 23 11.80 3.32 -20.90
N THR A 24 12.29 2.21 -20.36
CA THR A 24 11.45 1.09 -19.88
C THR A 24 10.76 1.45 -18.57
N CYS A 25 11.45 2.10 -17.64
CA CYS A 25 10.86 2.55 -16.37
C CYS A 25 9.79 3.63 -16.60
N ASP A 26 10.03 4.59 -17.50
CA ASP A 26 9.05 5.63 -17.82
C ASP A 26 7.84 5.05 -18.55
N GLY A 27 8.06 4.14 -19.50
CA GLY A 27 6.98 3.42 -20.18
C GLY A 27 6.12 2.59 -19.22
N GLU A 28 6.74 1.86 -18.30
CA GLU A 28 6.03 1.08 -17.28
C GLU A 28 5.29 1.97 -16.27
N THR A 29 5.89 3.10 -15.85
CA THR A 29 5.22 4.07 -14.96
C THR A 29 4.00 4.71 -15.63
N LYS A 30 4.12 5.05 -16.92
CA LYS A 30 2.99 5.58 -17.70
C LYS A 30 1.88 4.55 -17.82
N ARG A 31 2.21 3.31 -18.19
CA ARG A 31 1.25 2.20 -18.29
C ARG A 31 0.56 1.94 -16.96
N TRP A 32 1.31 1.92 -15.86
CA TRP A 32 0.76 1.80 -14.52
C TRP A 32 -0.30 2.87 -14.25
N ARG A 33 0.00 4.14 -14.55
CA ARG A 33 -0.93 5.27 -14.37
C ARG A 33 -2.19 5.11 -15.22
N GLU A 34 -2.04 4.77 -16.50
CA GLU A 34 -3.18 4.53 -17.40
C GLU A 34 -4.07 3.39 -16.91
N CYS A 35 -3.49 2.30 -16.40
CA CYS A 35 -4.23 1.20 -15.81
C CYS A 35 -4.91 1.60 -14.51
N PHE A 36 -4.24 2.38 -13.66
CA PHE A 36 -4.81 2.92 -12.43
C PHE A 36 -6.02 3.81 -12.75
N GLU A 37 -5.90 4.79 -13.64
CA GLU A 37 -7.02 5.67 -14.05
C GLU A 37 -8.19 4.91 -14.70
N LYS A 38 -7.90 3.79 -15.38
CA LYS A 38 -8.92 2.96 -16.03
C LYS A 38 -9.72 2.12 -15.03
N TYR A 39 -9.07 1.60 -14.00
CA TYR A 39 -9.67 0.62 -13.09
C TYR A 39 -9.98 1.17 -11.70
N ASP A 40 -9.19 2.10 -11.17
CA ASP A 40 -9.49 2.75 -9.91
C ASP A 40 -10.73 3.64 -10.10
N ARG A 41 -11.78 3.28 -9.37
CA ARG A 41 -13.05 3.99 -9.39
C ARG A 41 -13.16 5.01 -8.26
N GLY A 42 -12.08 5.22 -7.49
CA GLY A 42 -12.09 6.07 -6.31
C GLY A 42 -13.06 5.56 -5.24
N ILE A 43 -13.28 4.24 -5.19
CA ILE A 43 -14.26 3.65 -4.28
C ILE A 43 -13.56 3.30 -2.99
N THR A 44 -13.88 4.07 -1.97
CA THR A 44 -13.21 4.01 -0.68
C THR A 44 -14.17 3.81 0.48
N ASP A 45 -15.48 3.79 0.22
CA ASP A 45 -16.50 3.40 1.19
C ASP A 45 -16.47 1.86 1.41
N TRP A 46 -15.35 1.31 1.88
CA TRP A 46 -15.16 -0.12 2.18
C TRP A 46 -16.15 -0.67 3.20
N TRP A 47 -16.83 0.20 3.93
CA TRP A 47 -17.90 -0.17 4.85
C TRP A 47 -19.27 -0.36 4.17
N ASP A 48 -19.44 0.03 2.91
CA ASP A 48 -20.71 -0.08 2.18
C ASP A 48 -20.98 -1.55 1.80
N ASP A 49 -22.23 -2.02 1.93
CA ASP A 49 -22.61 -3.40 1.61
C ASP A 49 -22.27 -3.82 0.17
N SER A 50 -22.36 -2.89 -0.77
CA SER A 50 -22.04 -3.09 -2.19
C SER A 50 -20.55 -2.87 -2.52
N PHE A 51 -19.70 -2.64 -1.52
CA PHE A 51 -18.30 -2.32 -1.74
C PHE A 51 -17.56 -3.37 -2.58
N LEU A 52 -17.72 -4.65 -2.28
CA LEU A 52 -17.03 -5.71 -3.02
C LEU A 52 -17.49 -5.82 -4.48
N GLU A 53 -18.75 -5.48 -4.78
CA GLU A 53 -19.27 -5.43 -6.16
C GLU A 53 -18.69 -4.25 -6.94
N LYS A 54 -18.39 -3.18 -6.22
CA LYS A 54 -17.87 -1.92 -6.73
C LYS A 54 -16.35 -1.93 -6.88
N LEU A 55 -15.65 -2.66 -6.00
CA LEU A 55 -14.20 -2.78 -5.94
C LEU A 55 -13.67 -3.27 -7.29
N PHE A 56 -12.59 -2.65 -7.75
CA PHE A 56 -12.06 -2.94 -9.08
C PHE A 56 -11.48 -4.36 -9.15
N PRO A 57 -11.55 -5.07 -10.29
CA PRO A 57 -11.07 -6.44 -10.36
C PRO A 57 -9.53 -6.48 -10.39
N LEU A 58 -8.89 -6.91 -9.30
CA LEU A 58 -7.43 -6.92 -9.17
C LEU A 58 -6.74 -7.64 -10.34
N GLN A 59 -7.29 -8.76 -10.80
CA GLN A 59 -6.70 -9.50 -11.93
C GLN A 59 -6.71 -8.69 -13.23
N LEU A 60 -7.79 -7.96 -13.53
CA LEU A 60 -7.85 -7.11 -14.72
C LEU A 60 -6.87 -5.94 -14.65
N TRP A 61 -6.62 -5.42 -13.44
CA TRP A 61 -5.58 -4.42 -13.22
C TRP A 61 -4.19 -5.03 -13.44
N LYS A 62 -3.90 -6.22 -12.89
CA LYS A 62 -2.63 -6.95 -13.10
C LYS A 62 -2.39 -7.25 -14.58
N ASP A 63 -3.41 -7.70 -15.29
CA ASP A 63 -3.35 -7.97 -16.73
C ASP A 63 -3.09 -6.69 -17.53
N CYS A 64 -3.66 -5.56 -17.09
CA CYS A 64 -3.43 -4.26 -17.72
C CYS A 64 -2.01 -3.78 -17.53
N VAL A 65 -1.46 -3.84 -16.32
CA VAL A 65 -0.09 -3.40 -16.03
C VAL A 65 0.92 -4.35 -16.69
N GLY A 66 0.64 -5.65 -16.69
CA GLY A 66 1.49 -6.69 -17.25
C GLY A 66 2.74 -6.96 -16.40
N GLU A 67 3.68 -7.69 -16.98
CA GLU A 67 4.97 -7.96 -16.34
C GLU A 67 5.82 -6.68 -16.29
N VAL A 68 6.32 -6.35 -15.10
CA VAL A 68 7.07 -5.12 -14.82
C VAL A 68 8.52 -5.46 -14.51
N LYS A 69 9.44 -4.77 -15.17
CA LYS A 69 10.89 -4.95 -14.96
C LYS A 69 11.43 -3.91 -13.99
N CYS A 70 10.97 -2.67 -14.08
CA CYS A 70 11.42 -1.55 -13.27
C CYS A 70 11.10 -1.78 -11.79
N GLU A 71 12.13 -1.73 -10.95
CA GLU A 71 11.99 -2.06 -9.53
C GLU A 71 11.05 -1.10 -8.80
N ARG A 72 11.09 0.19 -9.15
CA ARG A 72 10.16 1.18 -8.60
C ARG A 72 8.70 0.83 -8.91
N VAL A 73 8.42 0.46 -10.16
CA VAL A 73 7.04 0.12 -10.59
C VAL A 73 6.59 -1.21 -9.99
N LYS A 74 7.50 -2.18 -9.77
CA LYS A 74 7.16 -3.40 -9.00
C LYS A 74 6.71 -3.08 -7.58
N LYS A 75 7.41 -2.18 -6.89
CA LYS A 75 7.01 -1.76 -5.54
C LYS A 75 5.70 -0.99 -5.55
N MET A 76 5.46 -0.12 -6.54
CA MET A 76 4.14 0.52 -6.74
C MET A 76 3.03 -0.52 -6.92
N ASN A 77 3.28 -1.57 -7.71
CA ASN A 77 2.31 -2.64 -7.89
C ASN A 77 2.02 -3.41 -6.59
N GLU A 78 3.07 -3.68 -5.80
CA GLU A 78 2.91 -4.35 -4.50
C GLU A 78 2.10 -3.47 -3.52
N VAL A 79 2.31 -2.14 -3.52
CA VAL A 79 1.49 -1.20 -2.74
C VAL A 79 0.01 -1.31 -3.14
N ASP A 80 -0.32 -1.27 -4.43
CA ASP A 80 -1.71 -1.34 -4.89
C ASP A 80 -2.37 -2.68 -4.56
N GLU A 81 -1.63 -3.79 -4.71
CA GLU A 81 -2.11 -5.12 -4.33
C GLU A 81 -2.34 -5.22 -2.82
N MET A 82 -1.43 -4.68 -2.02
CA MET A 82 -1.60 -4.65 -0.57
C MET A 82 -2.79 -3.78 -0.16
N LYS A 83 -2.99 -2.62 -0.79
CA LYS A 83 -4.15 -1.75 -0.57
C LYS A 83 -5.46 -2.46 -0.91
N TYR A 84 -5.52 -3.15 -2.04
CA TYR A 84 -6.68 -3.97 -2.42
C TYR A 84 -6.99 -5.02 -1.34
N ASN A 85 -5.97 -5.78 -0.92
CA ASN A 85 -6.14 -6.83 0.09
C ASN A 85 -6.56 -6.26 1.44
N ALA A 86 -6.04 -5.10 1.84
CA ALA A 86 -6.47 -4.40 3.04
C ALA A 86 -7.96 -4.05 2.99
N PHE A 87 -8.43 -3.44 1.90
CA PHE A 87 -9.84 -3.10 1.77
C PHE A 87 -10.76 -4.33 1.83
N VAL A 88 -10.39 -5.42 1.15
CA VAL A 88 -11.14 -6.68 1.22
C VAL A 88 -11.16 -7.21 2.65
N TYR A 89 -10.02 -7.21 3.34
CA TYR A 89 -9.91 -7.68 4.71
C TYR A 89 -10.77 -6.86 5.67
N PHE A 90 -10.67 -5.52 5.61
CA PHE A 90 -11.48 -4.63 6.44
C PHE A 90 -12.97 -4.81 6.18
N HIS A 91 -13.39 -4.91 4.91
CA HIS A 91 -14.80 -5.11 4.57
C HIS A 91 -15.35 -6.42 5.14
N ILE A 92 -14.60 -7.52 4.99
CA ILE A 92 -15.08 -8.85 5.40
C ILE A 92 -15.06 -8.99 6.92
N ASN A 93 -13.99 -8.54 7.59
CA ASN A 93 -13.76 -8.86 8.99
C ASN A 93 -14.16 -7.75 9.95
N LEU A 94 -14.02 -6.48 9.54
CA LEU A 94 -14.08 -5.35 10.48
C LEU A 94 -15.22 -4.38 10.20
N ARG A 95 -15.89 -4.45 9.05
CA ARG A 95 -16.96 -3.52 8.65
C ARG A 95 -18.06 -3.33 9.68
N ARG A 96 -18.46 -4.40 10.38
CA ARG A 96 -19.52 -4.34 11.38
C ARG A 96 -19.10 -3.54 12.62
N CYS A 97 -17.85 -3.74 13.07
CA CYS A 97 -17.28 -3.04 14.20
C CYS A 97 -16.86 -1.61 13.83
N LEU A 98 -16.13 -1.45 12.72
CA LEU A 98 -15.46 -0.25 12.26
C LEU A 98 -16.18 0.44 11.08
N GLY A 99 -17.51 0.40 11.03
CA GLY A 99 -18.27 1.11 9.98
C GLY A 99 -17.99 2.63 9.96
N LYS A 100 -18.34 3.32 8.86
CA LYS A 100 -17.96 4.73 8.55
C LYS A 100 -17.81 5.67 9.75
N ALA A 101 -18.85 5.78 10.57
CA ALA A 101 -18.88 6.73 11.69
C ALA A 101 -17.93 6.31 12.83
N THR A 102 -17.83 5.01 13.09
CA THR A 102 -17.00 4.46 14.18
C THR A 102 -15.53 4.58 13.85
N ILE A 103 -15.11 4.17 12.65
CA ILE A 103 -13.69 4.22 12.29
C ILE A 103 -13.16 5.66 12.28
N GLN A 104 -13.92 6.63 11.76
CA GLN A 104 -13.53 8.05 11.80
C GLN A 104 -13.35 8.53 13.24
N LYS A 105 -14.32 8.23 14.12
CA LYS A 105 -14.29 8.67 15.51
C LYS A 105 -13.11 8.05 16.28
N ILE A 106 -12.87 6.76 16.09
CA ILE A 106 -11.73 6.07 16.70
C ILE A 106 -10.43 6.70 16.20
N TRP A 107 -10.32 6.94 14.89
CA TRP A 107 -9.16 7.57 14.27
C TRP A 107 -8.88 8.97 14.84
N ASP A 108 -9.86 9.87 14.82
CA ASP A 108 -9.72 11.24 15.33
C ASP A 108 -9.28 11.28 16.81
N THR A 109 -9.56 10.20 17.55
CA THR A 109 -9.16 10.07 18.95
C THR A 109 -7.72 9.56 19.10
N CYS A 110 -7.26 8.72 18.18
CA CYS A 110 -5.95 8.09 18.23
C CYS A 110 -4.87 8.86 17.46
N GLU A 111 -5.26 9.69 16.49
CA GLU A 111 -4.35 10.53 15.73
C GLU A 111 -3.63 11.54 16.64
N THR A 112 -2.30 11.57 16.54
CA THR A 112 -1.47 12.53 17.27
C THR A 112 -0.90 13.60 16.34
N PRO A 113 -0.78 14.87 16.78
CA PRO A 113 -0.23 15.96 15.94
C PRO A 113 1.19 15.72 15.41
N GLU A 114 1.93 14.76 15.98
CA GLU A 114 3.31 14.44 15.63
C GLU A 114 3.47 13.07 14.96
N GLN A 115 2.37 12.48 14.46
CA GLN A 115 2.39 11.13 13.83
C GLN A 115 3.46 10.97 12.73
N TRP A 116 3.79 12.05 12.02
CA TRP A 116 4.81 12.06 10.95
C TRP A 116 6.26 11.93 11.47
N LYS A 117 6.49 12.07 12.78
CA LYS A 117 7.81 11.86 13.43
C LYS A 117 7.96 10.45 13.98
N VAL A 118 6.89 9.67 13.97
CA VAL A 118 6.84 8.36 14.61
C VAL A 118 7.41 7.32 13.62
N PRO A 119 8.29 6.40 14.07
CA PRO A 119 8.79 5.32 13.22
C PRO A 119 7.66 4.50 12.61
N CYS A 120 7.88 3.97 11.41
CA CYS A 120 6.83 3.25 10.71
C CYS A 120 6.52 1.87 11.34
N GLU A 121 7.45 1.33 12.13
CA GLU A 121 7.25 0.13 12.96
C GLU A 121 6.50 0.40 14.28
N ASP A 122 6.25 1.67 14.61
CA ASP A 122 5.56 2.04 15.84
C ASP A 122 4.10 1.58 15.81
N ARG A 123 3.68 0.99 16.93
CA ARG A 123 2.34 0.41 17.09
C ARG A 123 1.37 1.31 17.86
N THR A 124 1.79 2.47 18.34
CA THR A 124 1.02 3.31 19.27
C THR A 124 -0.38 3.63 18.73
N ASP A 125 -0.49 3.97 17.44
CA ASP A 125 -1.78 4.26 16.82
C ASP A 125 -2.68 3.01 16.81
N PHE A 126 -2.13 1.84 16.49
CA PHE A 126 -2.86 0.57 16.47
C PHE A 126 -3.27 0.12 17.87
N ASP A 127 -2.38 0.23 18.85
CA ASP A 127 -2.67 -0.08 20.25
C ASP A 127 -3.79 0.85 20.79
N CYS A 128 -3.81 2.12 20.37
CA CYS A 128 -4.91 3.02 20.67
C CYS A 128 -6.22 2.57 19.99
N MET A 129 -6.17 2.22 18.70
CA MET A 129 -7.35 1.74 17.97
C MET A 129 -7.94 0.48 18.61
N GLU A 130 -7.11 -0.51 18.95
CA GLU A 130 -7.51 -1.72 19.66
C GLU A 130 -8.20 -1.37 20.99
N SER A 131 -7.59 -0.48 21.79
CA SER A 131 -8.17 -0.01 23.05
C SER A 131 -9.54 0.65 22.87
N LYS A 132 -9.72 1.42 21.79
CA LYS A 132 -11.01 2.05 21.45
C LYS A 132 -12.03 1.06 20.94
N MET A 133 -11.62 0.06 20.16
CA MET A 133 -12.47 -1.02 19.71
C MET A 133 -12.99 -1.84 20.90
N MET A 134 -12.14 -2.17 21.87
CA MET A 134 -12.56 -2.88 23.10
C MET A 134 -13.64 -2.12 23.90
N GLN A 135 -13.71 -0.80 23.76
CA GLN A 135 -14.70 0.04 24.44
C GLN A 135 -15.98 0.28 23.61
N HIS A 136 -15.98 -0.12 22.34
CA HIS A 136 -17.05 0.22 21.41
C HIS A 136 -18.11 -0.89 21.35
N GLU A 137 -19.39 -0.53 21.49
CA GLU A 137 -20.51 -1.48 21.64
C GLU A 137 -20.75 -2.42 20.45
N HIS A 138 -20.23 -2.07 19.26
CA HIS A 138 -20.35 -2.88 18.04
C HIS A 138 -19.16 -3.79 17.76
N CYS A 139 -18.12 -3.71 18.59
CA CYS A 139 -16.90 -4.47 18.43
C CYS A 139 -16.86 -5.61 19.45
N SER A 140 -16.47 -6.78 18.97
CA SER A 140 -16.23 -7.96 19.78
C SER A 140 -14.73 -8.19 19.98
N ASP A 141 -14.37 -9.07 20.91
CA ASP A 141 -12.98 -9.50 21.10
C ASP A 141 -12.38 -10.09 19.82
N GLN A 142 -13.20 -10.75 18.99
CA GLN A 142 -12.79 -11.27 17.69
C GLN A 142 -12.45 -10.18 16.67
N ASP A 143 -13.17 -9.05 16.71
CA ASP A 143 -12.86 -7.90 15.84
C ASP A 143 -11.52 -7.26 16.24
N VAL A 144 -11.27 -7.16 17.54
CA VAL A 144 -10.00 -6.63 18.08
C VAL A 144 -8.84 -7.56 17.71
N GLU A 145 -9.00 -8.87 17.90
CA GLU A 145 -8.02 -9.88 17.50
C GLU A 145 -7.78 -9.89 15.99
N ALA A 146 -8.82 -9.67 15.18
CA ALA A 146 -8.68 -9.54 13.73
C ALA A 146 -7.85 -8.31 13.35
N LEU A 147 -8.03 -7.17 14.01
CA LEU A 147 -7.17 -6.00 13.79
C LEU A 147 -5.73 -6.28 14.19
N ASP A 148 -5.47 -6.78 15.41
CA ASP A 148 -4.11 -7.03 15.92
C ASP A 148 -3.33 -7.98 14.99
N ASN A 149 -3.97 -9.07 14.54
CA ASN A 149 -3.39 -9.99 13.58
C ASN A 149 -3.10 -9.36 12.21
N PHE A 150 -3.80 -8.29 11.86
CA PHE A 150 -3.62 -7.55 10.61
C PHE A 150 -2.61 -6.40 10.73
N VAL A 151 -2.26 -5.93 11.93
CA VAL A 151 -1.28 -4.86 12.17
C VAL A 151 0.07 -5.11 11.47
N PRO A 152 0.68 -6.32 11.52
CA PRO A 152 1.93 -6.57 10.81
C PRO A 152 1.85 -6.32 9.30
N PHE A 153 0.70 -6.59 8.68
CA PHE A 153 0.46 -6.28 7.27
C PHE A 153 0.41 -4.77 7.04
N LEU A 154 -0.26 -4.02 7.92
CA LEU A 154 -0.36 -2.56 7.84
C LEU A 154 1.01 -1.88 8.02
N ILE A 155 1.85 -2.38 8.93
CA ILE A 155 3.23 -1.92 9.11
C ILE A 155 4.06 -2.20 7.85
N LYS A 156 3.96 -3.41 7.27
CA LYS A 156 4.64 -3.73 6.01
C LYS A 156 4.21 -2.78 4.90
N TYR A 157 2.91 -2.55 4.77
CA TYR A 157 2.36 -1.61 3.79
C TYR A 157 2.93 -0.21 3.97
N ARG A 158 2.99 0.29 5.22
CA ARG A 158 3.60 1.58 5.58
C ARG A 158 5.04 1.69 5.13
N ASN A 159 5.86 0.70 5.46
CA ASN A 159 7.29 0.70 5.09
C ASN A 159 7.48 0.69 3.57
N LEU A 160 6.71 -0.10 2.85
CA LEU A 160 6.78 -0.15 1.39
C LEU A 160 6.39 1.19 0.75
N LEU A 161 5.38 1.86 1.30
CA LEU A 161 4.91 3.16 0.85
C LEU A 161 6.01 4.23 0.92
N GLU A 162 6.71 4.27 2.05
CA GLU A 162 7.84 5.16 2.30
C GLU A 162 8.99 4.92 1.32
N GLU A 163 9.28 3.66 1.02
CA GLU A 163 10.29 3.30 0.02
C GLU A 163 9.93 3.84 -1.38
N VAL A 164 8.65 3.78 -1.76
CA VAL A 164 8.17 4.16 -3.10
C VAL A 164 8.09 5.68 -3.28
N TRP A 165 7.61 6.40 -2.27
CA TRP A 165 7.29 7.84 -2.39
C TRP A 165 8.32 8.77 -1.73
N HIS A 166 9.00 8.31 -0.69
CA HIS A 166 9.99 9.11 0.04
C HIS A 166 11.44 8.67 -0.23
N GLY A 167 11.63 7.71 -1.15
CA GLY A 167 12.95 7.25 -1.61
C GLY A 167 13.73 6.49 -0.54
N GLY A 168 13.03 5.87 0.42
CA GLY A 168 13.66 5.12 1.50
C GLY A 168 14.34 5.99 2.56
N ARG A 169 14.05 7.31 2.59
CA ARG A 169 14.30 8.08 3.82
C ARG A 169 13.37 7.50 4.88
N LYS A 170 13.94 7.04 6.00
CA LYS A 170 13.18 6.69 7.21
C LYS A 170 12.21 7.83 7.52
N CYS A 171 11.12 7.51 8.21
CA CYS A 171 10.01 8.37 8.64
C CYS A 171 10.44 9.50 9.62
N GLU A 172 11.64 10.06 9.41
CA GLU A 172 12.22 11.22 10.06
C GLU A 172 12.16 12.39 9.05
N GLY A 173 11.28 13.34 9.36
CA GLY A 173 11.10 14.54 8.55
C GLY A 173 12.40 15.33 8.37
N THR A 174 12.82 15.43 7.12
CA THR A 174 13.27 16.69 6.54
C THR A 174 12.62 16.84 5.17
N MET A 175 11.50 17.56 5.14
CA MET A 175 11.05 18.21 3.92
C MET A 175 12.10 19.25 3.57
N ASP A 176 13.08 18.84 2.77
CA ASP A 176 13.74 19.79 1.88
C ASP A 176 12.96 19.74 0.58
N GLY A 177 12.35 20.87 0.24
CA GLY A 177 11.52 21.04 -0.93
C GLY A 177 12.37 20.92 -2.20
N SER A 178 12.70 19.72 -2.63
CA SER A 178 13.23 19.51 -3.99
C SER A 178 12.05 19.41 -4.95
N GLU A 179 11.68 20.59 -5.45
CA GLU A 179 11.18 20.81 -6.80
C GLU A 179 11.83 19.83 -7.80
N ASN A 180 11.03 19.34 -8.75
CA ASN A 180 11.41 18.54 -9.93
C ASN A 180 11.21 17.02 -9.91
N SER A 181 10.31 16.47 -9.08
CA SER A 181 9.64 15.24 -9.50
C SER A 181 8.28 15.61 -10.09
N GLU A 182 8.08 15.36 -11.38
CA GLU A 182 6.76 15.38 -12.04
C GLU A 182 5.90 14.23 -11.52
N ILE A 183 5.71 14.20 -10.20
CA ILE A 183 4.70 13.41 -9.54
C ILE A 183 3.41 14.23 -9.72
N PRO A 184 2.46 13.80 -10.58
CA PRO A 184 1.25 14.56 -10.85
C PRO A 184 0.54 14.88 -9.53
N LYS A 185 -0.17 16.01 -9.47
CA LYS A 185 -1.04 16.38 -8.33
C LYS A 185 -2.04 15.29 -7.90
N LEU A 186 -2.26 14.28 -8.76
CA LEU A 186 -3.02 13.07 -8.47
C LEU A 186 -2.33 12.17 -7.42
N VAL A 187 -0.99 12.13 -7.42
CA VAL A 187 -0.15 11.33 -6.52
C VAL A 187 0.21 12.12 -5.25
N SER A 188 0.21 13.46 -5.27
CA SER A 188 0.36 14.26 -4.04
C SER A 188 -0.86 14.20 -3.11
N ARG A 189 -2.03 13.77 -3.62
CA ARG A 189 -3.20 13.42 -2.79
C ARG A 189 -3.09 12.05 -2.13
N VAL A 190 -2.09 11.26 -2.55
CA VAL A 190 -1.94 9.86 -2.21
C VAL A 190 -0.74 9.64 -1.27
N ALA A 191 0.02 10.68 -0.90
CA ALA A 191 1.33 10.55 -0.25
C ALA A 191 1.41 11.21 1.13
N LEU A 192 0.45 10.93 2.02
CA LEU A 192 0.54 11.32 3.43
C LEU A 192 0.06 10.15 4.30
N SER A 193 0.99 9.53 5.04
CA SER A 193 0.79 8.48 6.05
C SER A 193 -0.01 7.27 5.57
N SER A 194 0.62 6.12 5.42
CA SER A 194 0.00 4.85 4.98
C SER A 194 -1.36 4.43 5.56
N PHE A 195 -1.66 4.73 6.83
CA PHE A 195 -3.00 4.53 7.36
C PHE A 195 -3.86 5.76 7.12
N HIS A 196 -3.31 6.96 7.04
CA HIS A 196 -3.99 8.16 6.55
C HIS A 196 -4.28 8.12 5.04
N ASP A 197 -3.62 7.36 4.16
CA ASP A 197 -4.01 7.21 2.75
C ASP A 197 -5.05 6.10 2.56
N ILE A 198 -4.98 5.05 3.40
CA ILE A 198 -6.05 4.07 3.54
C ILE A 198 -7.26 4.79 4.15
N ALA A 199 -7.17 5.36 5.36
CA ALA A 199 -8.20 6.12 6.08
C ALA A 199 -8.65 7.42 5.38
N GLN A 200 -7.82 8.35 4.93
CA GLN A 200 -8.30 9.50 4.12
C GLN A 200 -8.86 9.06 2.78
N GLY A 201 -8.32 8.01 2.16
CA GLY A 201 -9.02 7.33 1.07
C GLY A 201 -10.43 7.00 1.52
N MET A 202 -10.58 6.30 2.64
CA MET A 202 -11.86 5.97 3.27
C MET A 202 -12.73 7.22 3.58
N PHE A 203 -12.15 8.37 3.97
CA PHE A 203 -12.87 9.49 4.58
C PHE A 203 -12.95 10.81 3.78
N THR A 204 -12.33 10.91 2.62
CA THR A 204 -12.39 12.13 1.77
C THR A 204 -13.30 11.95 0.56
N ARG A 205 -14.17 12.95 0.35
CA ARG A 205 -15.05 13.13 -0.83
C ARG A 205 -14.32 13.82 -1.97
#